data_AF-A0A8I2K286-F1
#
_entry.id   AF-A0A8I2K286-F1
#
_cell.length_a   1.000
_cell.length_b   1.000
_cell.length_c   1.000
_cell.angle_alpha   90.00
_cell.angle_beta   90.00
_cell.angle_gamma   90.00
#
_symmetry.space_group_name_H-M   'P 1'
#
loop_
_entity.id
_entity.type
_entity.pdbx_description
1 polymer ?
#
loop_
_entity_poly.entity_id
_entity_poly.type
_entity_poly.pdbx_seq_one_letter_code
_entity_poly.pdbx_strand_id
1 'polypeptide(L)' 'TTFKGNVVWSVLVGSDTRKRDIKPQYEVGIEFIELDDSQKNPLKRFVRKLTH' A
#
# COMPACT_ATOMS: atom_id res chain seq x y z
N THR A 1 8.77 6.50 -9.51
CA THR A 1 8.98 5.04 -9.64
C THR A 1 7.66 4.35 -9.44
N THR A 2 7.23 3.52 -10.39
CA THR A 2 6.01 2.72 -10.28
C THR A 2 6.39 1.32 -9.80
N PHE A 3 5.60 0.73 -8.91
CA PHE A 3 5.78 -0.62 -8.42
C PHE A 3 4.62 -1.49 -8.92
N LYS A 4 4.93 -2.68 -9.43
CA LYS A 4 3.91 -3.70 -9.70
C LYS A 4 3.70 -4.54 -8.43
N GLY A 5 2.48 -4.97 -8.20
CA GLY A 5 2.19 -5.84 -7.07
C GLY A 5 0.85 -6.55 -7.19
N ASN A 6 0.71 -7.64 -6.44
CA ASN A 6 -0.52 -8.39 -6.28
C ASN A 6 -1.19 -7.99 -4.97
N VAL A 7 -2.51 -7.83 -4.99
CA VAL A 7 -3.29 -7.68 -3.75
C VAL A 7 -3.37 -9.05 -3.08
N VAL A 8 -2.83 -9.18 -1.87
CA VAL A 8 -2.79 -10.44 -1.12
C VAL A 8 -3.87 -10.51 -0.05
N TRP A 9 -4.34 -9.36 0.45
CA TRP A 9 -5.49 -9.27 1.34
C TRP A 9 -6.13 -7.89 1.27
N SER A 10 -7.41 -7.81 1.66
CA SER A 10 -8.12 -6.55 1.90
C SER A 10 -9.08 -6.69 3.07
N VAL A 11 -9.23 -5.63 3.85
CA VAL A 11 -10.14 -5.58 5.01
C VAL A 11 -10.91 -4.27 5.00
N LEU A 12 -12.23 -4.34 5.17
CA LEU A 12 -13.07 -3.16 5.36
C LEU A 12 -12.81 -2.60 6.76
N VAL A 13 -12.26 -1.40 6.85
CA VAL A 13 -11.90 -0.76 8.13
C VAL A 13 -12.87 0.34 8.55
N GLY A 14 -13.75 0.76 7.65
CA GLY A 14 -14.81 1.70 8.00
C GLY A 14 -15.51 2.26 6.78
N SER A 15 -16.18 3.38 7.00
CA SER A 15 -16.80 4.16 5.94
C SER A 15 -16.63 5.65 6.19
N ASP A 16 -16.27 6.38 5.15
CA ASP A 16 -16.27 7.84 5.19
C ASP A 16 -17.71 8.34 5.04
N THR A 17 -18.21 8.98 6.08
CA THR A 17 -19.56 9.55 6.17
C THR A 17 -19.57 11.07 6.03
N ARG A 18 -18.42 11.71 5.75
CA ARG A 18 -18.31 13.18 5.62
C ARG A 18 -18.98 13.74 4.37
N LYS A 19 -19.29 12.89 3.39
CA LYS A 19 -20.14 13.22 2.24
C LYS A 19 -21.46 12.47 2.41
N ARG A 20 -22.56 12.98 1.83
CA ARG A 20 -23.90 12.34 1.88
C ARG A 20 -23.91 10.89 1.33
N ASP A 21 -22.80 10.43 0.77
CA ASP A 21 -22.56 9.06 0.32
C ASP A 21 -21.62 8.33 1.29
N ILE A 22 -22.04 7.13 1.72
CA ILE A 22 -21.20 6.21 2.50
C ILE A 22 -20.15 5.62 1.56
N LYS A 23 -18.87 5.98 1.76
CA LYS A 23 -17.76 5.40 1.00
C LYS A 23 -16.99 4.39 1.85
N PRO A 24 -17.02 3.09 1.53
CA PRO A 24 -16.26 2.10 2.29
C PRO A 24 -14.75 2.37 2.16
N GLN A 25 -14.04 2.26 3.28
CA GLN A 25 -12.59 2.38 3.35
C GLN A 25 -11.99 1.00 3.56
N TYR A 26 -11.06 0.63 2.69
CA TYR A 26 -10.36 -0.64 2.76
C TYR A 26 -8.89 -0.42 3.07
N GLU A 27 -8.36 -1.22 3.99
CA GLU A 27 -6.93 -1.47 4.06
C GLU A 27 -6.59 -2.65 3.16
N VAL A 28 -5.44 -2.57 2.50
CA VAL A 28 -4.98 -3.58 1.54
C VAL A 28 -3.52 -3.94 1.79
N GLY A 29 -3.24 -5.23 1.70
CA GLY A 29 -1.87 -5.74 1.63
C GLY A 29 -1.48 -5.97 0.18
N ILE A 30 -0.35 -5.40 -0.22
CA ILE A 30 0.20 -5.56 -1.56
C ILE A 30 1.55 -6.27 -1.46
N GLU A 31 1.69 -7.37 -2.17
CA GLU A 31 2.98 -8.01 -2.41
C GLU A 31 3.58 -7.43 -3.69
N PHE A 32 4.78 -6.83 -3.60
CA PHE A 32 5.46 -6.30 -4.77
C PHE A 32 6.08 -7.42 -5.60
N ILE A 33 5.82 -7.40 -6.91
CA ILE A 33 6.37 -8.37 -7.88
C ILE A 33 7.38 -7.69 -8.80
N GLU A 34 8.34 -8.48 -9.30
CA GLU A 34 9.30 -8.05 -10.33
C GLU A 34 10.08 -6.77 -9.98
N LEU A 35 10.59 -6.66 -8.75
CA LEU A 35 11.40 -5.51 -8.35
C LEU A 35 12.83 -5.62 -8.90
N ASP A 36 13.24 -4.64 -9.69
CA ASP A 36 14.64 -4.44 -10.04
C ASP A 36 15.42 -3.68 -8.94
N ASP A 37 16.73 -3.57 -9.09
CA ASP A 37 17.57 -2.91 -8.07
C ASP A 37 17.33 -1.40 -7.98
N SER A 38 16.86 -0.78 -9.07
CA SER A 38 16.47 0.65 -9.08
C SER A 38 15.22 0.90 -8.24
N GLN A 39 14.36 -0.11 -8.09
CA GLN A 39 13.14 -0.08 -7.29
C GLN A 39 13.37 -0.57 -5.85
N LYS A 40 14.19 -1.62 -5.65
CA LYS A 40 14.51 -2.17 -4.33
C LYS A 40 15.22 -1.17 -3.43
N ASN A 41 16.16 -0.40 -3.97
CA ASN A 41 17.00 0.50 -3.17
C ASN A 41 16.19 1.66 -2.53
N PRO A 42 15.32 2.37 -3.26
CA PRO A 42 14.39 3.33 -2.66
C PRO A 42 13.46 2.71 -1.63
N LEU A 43 12.91 1.51 -1.93
CA LEU A 43 11.99 0.82 -1.03
C LEU A 43 12.67 0.43 0.29
N LYS A 44 13.87 -0.17 0.23
CA LYS A 44 14.69 -0.48 1.41
C LYS A 44 15.00 0.78 2.23
N ARG A 45 15.35 1.88 1.56
CA ARG A 45 15.62 3.16 2.22
C ARG A 45 14.38 3.70 2.93
N PHE A 46 13.21 3.62 2.29
CA PHE A 46 11.94 4.04 2.87
C PHE A 46 11.60 3.22 4.12
N VAL A 47 11.66 1.89 4.05
CA VAL A 47 11.36 1.01 5.20
C VAL A 47 12.30 1.29 6.38
N ARG A 48 13.60 1.52 6.12
CA ARG A 48 14.55 1.87 7.19
C ARG A 48 14.18 3.16 7.92
N LYS A 49 13.61 4.16 7.23
CA LYS A 49 13.16 5.43 7.84
C LYS A 49 11.89 5.28 8.70
N LEU A 50 11.12 4.21 8.53
CA LEU A 50 9.92 3.96 9.32
C LEU A 50 10.21 3.14 10.59
N THR A 51 11.39 2.54 10.66
CA THR A 51 11.78 1.58 11.72
C THR A 51 12.87 2.12 12.66
N HIS A 52 13.39 3.32 12.40
CA HIS A 52 14.31 4.09 13.24
C HIS A 52 13.73 5.49 13.43
#